data_AF-A0A6N6MHH4-F1
#
_entry.id   AF-A0A6N6MHH4-F1
#
_cell.length_a   1.000
_cell.length_b   1.000
_cell.length_c   1.000
_cell.angle_alpha   90.00
_cell.angle_beta   90.00
_cell.angle_gamma   90.00
#
_symmetry.space_group_name_H-M   'P 1'
#
loop_
_entity.id
_entity.type
_entity.pdbx_description
1 polymer ?
#
loop_
_entity_poly.entity_id
_entity_poly.type
_entity_poly.pdbx_seq_one_letter_code
_entity_poly.pdbx_strand_id
1 'polypeptide(L)'
;MKSILRGATALAGIALAGSAFAADLPRRAAPPPVFAPIPVFTWTGFYAGFNAGYGFGTQDDRAPTVIGVPAGATAGSSLFVTGAGAPTTGTVAFSNRNNNDGFVGGGQIGYNYQFTPGSGVVIGVEADAQYVDFGRNRNRFAFATVPGGGVNPGSLVFNPNGISGLDYFGTVRGRLGYA
;
A
#
# COMPACT_ATOMS: atom_id res chain seq x y z
N MET A 1 -67.50 -55.23 -80.20
CA MET A 1 -66.16 -54.59 -80.35
C MET A 1 -66.26 -53.11 -80.02
N LYS A 2 -65.97 -52.66 -78.77
CA LYS A 2 -65.86 -51.22 -78.41
C LYS A 2 -65.42 -50.86 -76.96
N SER A 3 -64.68 -51.71 -76.23
CA SER A 3 -64.35 -51.41 -74.81
C SER A 3 -62.87 -51.47 -74.39
N ILE A 4 -61.91 -51.67 -75.30
CA ILE A 4 -60.49 -51.87 -74.90
C ILE A 4 -59.69 -50.55 -74.78
N LEU A 5 -60.21 -49.41 -75.24
CA LEU A 5 -59.42 -48.16 -75.34
C LEU A 5 -59.33 -47.32 -74.05
N ARG A 6 -60.05 -47.66 -72.97
CA ARG A 6 -60.10 -46.81 -71.76
C ARG A 6 -59.13 -47.23 -70.63
N GLY A 7 -58.45 -48.37 -70.75
CA GLY A 7 -57.50 -48.85 -69.73
C GLY A 7 -56.05 -48.38 -69.92
N ALA A 8 -55.69 -47.92 -71.12
CA ALA A 8 -54.29 -47.61 -71.46
C ALA A 8 -53.79 -46.27 -70.89
N THR A 9 -54.69 -45.33 -70.56
CA THR A 9 -54.32 -44.01 -70.03
C THR A 9 -54.04 -44.00 -68.52
N ALA A 10 -54.48 -45.01 -67.75
CA ALA A 10 -54.17 -45.11 -66.33
C ALA A 10 -52.78 -45.70 -66.06
N LEU A 11 -52.27 -46.58 -66.94
CA LEU A 11 -50.94 -47.19 -66.78
C LEU A 11 -49.78 -46.23 -67.08
N ALA A 12 -50.00 -45.22 -67.92
CA ALA A 12 -48.97 -44.23 -68.28
C ALA A 12 -48.66 -43.23 -67.14
N GLY A 13 -49.57 -43.05 -66.19
CA GLY A 13 -49.39 -42.15 -65.05
C GLY A 13 -48.51 -42.70 -63.93
N ILE A 14 -48.33 -44.02 -63.86
CA ILE A 14 -47.52 -44.67 -62.81
C ILE A 14 -46.03 -44.67 -63.14
N ALA A 15 -45.66 -44.53 -64.42
CA ALA A 15 -44.26 -44.60 -64.88
C ALA A 15 -43.45 -43.30 -64.69
N LEU A 16 -44.06 -42.21 -64.21
CA LEU A 16 -43.38 -40.91 -63.99
C LEU A 16 -43.21 -40.54 -62.51
N ALA A 17 -43.57 -41.41 -61.57
CA ALA A 17 -43.20 -41.25 -60.17
C ALA A 17 -41.71 -41.59 -60.01
N GLY A 18 -40.86 -40.59 -60.25
CA GLY A 18 -39.43 -40.67 -60.05
C GLY A 18 -39.10 -41.19 -58.65
N SER A 19 -38.14 -42.10 -58.59
CA SER A 19 -37.47 -42.53 -57.36
C SER A 19 -37.16 -41.33 -56.46
N ALA A 20 -37.85 -41.23 -55.32
CA ALA A 20 -37.43 -40.35 -54.24
C ALA A 20 -36.15 -40.94 -53.65
N PHE A 21 -34.99 -40.51 -54.16
CA PHE A 21 -33.74 -40.65 -53.43
C PHE A 21 -33.86 -39.75 -52.21
N ALA A 22 -34.18 -40.35 -51.06
CA ALA A 22 -33.97 -39.70 -49.79
C ALA A 22 -32.48 -39.33 -49.75
N ALA A 23 -32.20 -38.04 -49.85
CA ALA A 23 -30.88 -37.49 -49.63
C ALA A 23 -30.47 -37.90 -48.21
N ASP A 24 -29.51 -38.82 -48.12
CA ASP A 24 -28.78 -39.09 -46.89
C ASP A 24 -28.05 -37.79 -46.56
N LEU A 25 -28.70 -36.95 -45.75
CA LEU A 25 -28.12 -35.71 -45.31
C LEU A 25 -26.82 -36.09 -44.59
N PRO A 26 -25.67 -35.51 -44.96
CA PRO A 26 -24.44 -35.76 -44.22
C PRO A 26 -24.73 -35.53 -42.74
N ARG A 27 -24.53 -36.57 -41.91
CA ARG A 27 -24.57 -36.41 -40.45
C ARG A 27 -23.71 -35.21 -40.13
N ARG A 28 -24.33 -34.11 -39.71
CA ARG A 28 -23.60 -33.01 -39.10
C ARG A 28 -23.03 -33.59 -37.82
N ALA A 29 -21.79 -34.06 -37.89
CA ALA A 29 -21.02 -34.31 -36.70
C ALA A 29 -21.00 -32.98 -35.96
N ALA A 30 -21.66 -32.94 -34.80
CA ALA A 30 -21.53 -31.80 -33.92
C ALA A 30 -20.02 -31.59 -33.72
N PRO A 31 -19.51 -30.35 -33.86
CA PRO A 31 -18.12 -30.06 -33.53
C PRO A 31 -17.81 -30.71 -32.17
N PRO A 32 -16.64 -31.36 -32.02
CA PRO A 32 -16.25 -31.93 -30.74
C PRO A 32 -16.53 -30.91 -29.63
N PRO A 33 -17.13 -31.31 -28.50
CA PRO A 33 -17.35 -30.40 -27.39
C PRO A 33 -16.04 -29.65 -27.13
N VAL A 34 -16.06 -28.34 -27.32
CA VAL A 34 -14.89 -27.52 -27.02
C VAL A 34 -14.70 -27.65 -25.52
N PHE A 35 -13.67 -28.38 -25.11
CA PHE A 35 -13.33 -28.54 -23.71
C PHE A 35 -12.76 -27.19 -23.24
N ALA A 36 -13.64 -26.33 -22.76
CA ALA A 36 -13.21 -25.15 -22.03
C ALA A 36 -12.64 -25.66 -20.70
N PRO A 37 -11.35 -25.46 -20.38
CA PRO A 37 -10.83 -25.82 -19.08
C PRO A 37 -11.67 -25.09 -18.03
N ILE A 38 -12.25 -25.86 -17.10
CA ILE A 38 -13.01 -25.32 -15.98
C ILE A 38 -12.06 -24.35 -15.26
N PRO A 39 -12.41 -23.06 -15.09
CA PRO A 39 -11.57 -22.14 -14.35
C PRO A 39 -11.40 -22.66 -12.92
N VAL A 40 -10.24 -23.25 -12.62
CA VAL A 40 -9.87 -23.61 -11.26
C VAL A 40 -9.35 -22.33 -10.62
N PHE A 41 -9.85 -22.02 -9.43
CA PHE A 41 -9.31 -20.94 -8.63
C PHE A 41 -7.80 -21.15 -8.44
N THR A 42 -7.01 -20.13 -8.75
CA THR A 42 -5.56 -20.13 -8.58
C THR A 42 -5.14 -18.88 -7.84
N TRP A 43 -4.17 -19.03 -6.94
CA TRP A 43 -3.48 -17.92 -6.31
C TRP A 43 -2.47 -17.25 -7.24
N THR A 44 -2.23 -17.82 -8.43
CA THR A 44 -1.33 -17.23 -9.43
C THR A 44 -1.88 -15.90 -9.93
N GLY A 45 -1.13 -14.82 -9.72
CA GLY A 45 -1.49 -13.52 -10.23
C GLY A 45 -0.79 -12.36 -9.55
N PHE A 46 -0.84 -11.22 -10.23
CA PHE A 46 -0.49 -9.93 -9.67
C PHE A 46 -1.61 -9.45 -8.74
N TYR A 47 -1.22 -8.83 -7.63
CA TYR A 47 -2.12 -8.09 -6.76
C TYR A 47 -1.49 -6.78 -6.34
N ALA A 48 -2.33 -5.80 -6.08
CA ALA A 48 -1.94 -4.52 -5.53
C ALA A 48 -3.03 -4.03 -4.57
N GLY A 49 -2.64 -3.19 -3.63
CA GLY A 49 -3.53 -2.55 -2.68
C GLY A 49 -2.97 -1.22 -2.21
N PHE A 50 -3.85 -0.37 -1.71
CA PHE A 50 -3.48 0.87 -1.03
C PHE A 50 -4.27 1.01 0.25
N ASN A 51 -3.74 1.77 1.20
CA ASN A 51 -4.39 2.13 2.44
C ASN A 51 -4.17 3.63 2.70
N ALA A 52 -5.13 4.24 3.40
CA ALA A 52 -5.07 5.63 3.83
C ALA A 52 -5.88 5.78 5.12
N GLY A 53 -5.44 6.67 6.00
CA GLY A 53 -6.07 6.91 7.29
C GLY A 53 -5.59 8.20 7.93
N TYR A 54 -6.19 8.52 9.06
CA TYR A 54 -5.80 9.66 9.89
C TYR A 54 -5.70 9.18 11.33
N GLY A 55 -4.51 9.26 11.91
CA GLY A 55 -4.29 8.99 13.32
C GLY A 55 -4.39 10.28 14.11
N PHE A 56 -4.96 10.17 15.31
CA PHE A 56 -5.02 11.26 16.28
C PHE A 56 -4.64 10.74 17.66
N GLY A 57 -3.86 11.54 18.39
CA GLY A 57 -3.42 11.26 19.74
C GLY A 57 -4.14 12.15 20.75
N THR A 58 -4.53 11.59 21.89
CA THR A 58 -5.12 12.36 23.00
C THR A 58 -4.08 12.82 24.03
N GLN A 59 -2.79 12.66 23.72
CA GLN A 59 -1.69 12.98 24.62
C GLN A 59 -1.29 14.45 24.52
N ASP A 60 -1.40 15.17 25.64
CA ASP A 60 -0.90 16.52 25.82
C ASP A 60 0.51 16.48 26.45
N ASP A 61 1.55 16.22 25.66
CA ASP A 61 2.93 16.29 26.14
C ASP A 61 3.41 17.74 26.21
N ARG A 62 3.21 18.37 27.38
CA ARG A 62 3.63 19.77 27.65
C ARG A 62 4.89 19.87 28.53
N ALA A 63 5.57 18.76 28.79
CA ALA A 63 6.74 18.75 29.65
C ALA A 63 7.90 19.52 28.97
N PRO A 64 8.40 20.63 29.54
CA PRO A 64 9.55 21.32 29.00
C PRO A 64 10.82 20.52 29.26
N THR A 65 11.74 20.52 28.30
CA THR A 65 13.11 20.06 28.56
C THR A 65 13.88 21.20 29.20
N VAL A 66 14.38 20.99 30.42
CA VAL A 66 15.15 22.00 31.18
C VAL A 66 16.57 21.51 31.38
N ILE A 67 17.55 22.34 31.01
CA ILE A 67 18.98 22.06 31.16
C ILE A 67 19.57 23.09 32.11
N GLY A 68 20.14 22.62 33.22
CA GLY A 68 20.99 23.43 34.09
C GLY A 68 22.37 23.58 33.45
N VAL A 69 22.81 24.82 33.24
CA VAL A 69 24.11 25.12 32.65
C VAL A 69 25.00 25.74 33.73
N PRO A 70 26.06 25.05 34.16
CA PRO A 70 26.97 25.58 35.17
C PRO A 70 27.74 26.80 34.65
N ALA A 71 28.21 27.64 35.58
CA ALA A 71 29.10 28.74 35.26
C ALA A 71 30.39 28.24 34.59
N GLY A 72 30.80 28.87 33.50
CA GLY A 72 32.12 28.65 32.92
C GLY A 72 33.24 29.21 33.81
N ALA A 73 34.47 28.71 33.64
CA ALA A 73 35.63 29.16 34.42
C ALA A 73 36.00 30.63 34.17
N THR A 74 35.62 31.17 33.00
CA THR A 74 35.79 32.58 32.63
C THR A 74 34.52 33.09 31.93
N ALA A 75 34.39 34.41 31.80
CA ALA A 75 33.30 34.99 31.02
C ALA A 75 33.26 34.43 29.59
N GLY A 76 34.41 34.34 28.90
CA GLY A 76 34.48 33.83 27.52
C GLY A 76 34.13 32.35 27.34
N SER A 77 34.12 31.56 28.40
CA SER A 77 33.74 30.13 28.37
C SER A 77 32.38 29.86 29.02
N SER A 78 31.67 30.89 29.48
CA SER A 78 30.37 30.76 30.15
C SER A 78 29.23 31.15 29.22
N LEU A 79 28.18 30.32 29.15
CA LEU A 79 26.96 30.64 28.42
C LEU A 79 26.18 31.80 29.08
N PHE A 80 26.29 31.92 30.40
CA PHE A 80 25.57 32.89 31.22
C PHE A 80 26.53 33.82 31.95
N VAL A 81 26.20 35.11 31.97
CA VAL A 81 26.94 36.15 32.69
C VAL A 81 25.99 37.06 33.47
N THR A 82 26.44 37.57 34.61
CA THR A 82 25.75 38.62 35.37
C THR A 82 25.79 39.96 34.62
N GLY A 83 24.99 40.94 35.04
CA GLY A 83 25.06 42.30 34.50
C GLY A 83 26.44 42.98 34.61
N ALA A 84 27.30 42.49 35.52
CA ALA A 84 28.69 42.91 35.67
C ALA A 84 29.68 42.12 34.79
N GLY A 85 29.21 41.18 33.96
CA GLY A 85 30.04 40.35 33.08
C GLY A 85 30.72 39.15 33.74
N ALA A 86 30.48 38.90 35.03
CA ALA A 86 31.02 37.72 35.71
C ALA A 86 30.27 36.44 35.28
N PRO A 87 30.95 35.29 35.08
CA PRO A 87 30.32 34.03 34.71
C PRO A 87 29.36 33.56 35.82
N THR A 88 28.24 32.97 35.43
CA THR A 88 27.21 32.50 36.37
C THR A 88 26.49 31.27 35.83
N THR A 89 25.79 30.57 36.72
CA THR A 89 24.95 29.42 36.38
C THR A 89 23.60 29.92 35.90
N GLY A 90 22.99 29.21 34.97
CA GLY A 90 21.65 29.53 34.51
C GLY A 90 20.90 28.30 34.02
N THR A 91 19.68 28.53 33.57
CA THR A 91 18.84 27.47 33.02
C THR A 91 18.45 27.81 31.59
N VAL A 92 18.50 26.82 30.72
CA VAL A 92 17.94 26.87 29.36
C VAL A 92 16.74 25.94 29.33
N ALA A 93 15.60 26.43 28.86
CA ALA A 93 14.41 25.62 28.71
C ALA A 93 13.86 25.64 27.29
N PHE A 94 13.44 24.45 26.84
CA PHE A 94 12.77 24.24 25.57
C PHE A 94 11.34 23.80 25.85
N SER A 95 10.37 24.45 25.19
CA SER A 95 8.99 23.99 25.24
C SER A 95 8.81 22.87 24.22
N ASN A 96 8.28 21.73 24.68
CA ASN A 96 7.87 20.65 23.80
C ASN A 96 6.35 20.78 23.60
N ARG A 97 5.91 20.76 22.36
CA ARG A 97 4.49 20.67 22.00
C ARG A 97 4.41 19.62 20.90
N ASN A 98 3.91 18.45 21.27
CA ASN A 98 3.80 17.31 20.37
C ASN A 98 2.33 17.18 20.01
N ASN A 99 1.99 17.44 18.75
CA ASN A 99 0.68 17.09 18.22
C ASN A 99 0.89 15.81 17.42
N ASN A 100 0.51 14.65 17.95
CA ASN A 100 0.72 13.35 17.29
C ASN A 100 -0.38 12.99 16.28
N ASP A 101 -1.01 14.00 15.68
CA ASP A 101 -2.07 13.81 14.70
C ASP A 101 -1.45 13.89 13.30
N GLY A 102 -1.88 12.99 12.42
CA GLY A 102 -1.19 12.82 11.15
C GLY A 102 -1.93 11.94 10.17
N PHE A 103 -1.70 12.21 8.90
CA PHE A 103 -2.13 11.31 7.84
C PHE A 103 -1.22 10.07 7.83
N VAL A 104 -1.82 8.91 7.60
CA VAL A 104 -1.12 7.67 7.31
C VAL A 104 -1.59 7.13 5.98
N GLY A 105 -0.71 6.48 5.25
CA GLY A 105 -1.12 5.80 4.03
C GLY A 105 0.01 5.01 3.43
N GLY A 106 -0.33 4.12 2.51
CA GLY A 106 0.66 3.27 1.90
C GLY A 106 0.09 2.41 0.80
N GLY A 107 0.97 1.62 0.20
CA GLY A 107 0.63 0.73 -0.88
C GLY A 107 1.43 -0.55 -0.80
N GLN A 108 0.85 -1.59 -1.37
CA GLN A 108 1.53 -2.87 -1.54
C GLN A 108 1.29 -3.39 -2.94
N ILE A 109 2.30 -4.04 -3.50
CA ILE A 109 2.23 -4.78 -4.75
C ILE A 109 2.86 -6.15 -4.54
N GLY A 110 2.35 -7.15 -5.24
CA GLY A 110 2.92 -8.47 -5.16
C GLY A 110 2.50 -9.36 -6.30
N TYR A 111 3.18 -10.49 -6.38
CA TYR A 111 2.88 -11.53 -7.34
C TYR A 111 3.00 -12.88 -6.65
N ASN A 112 1.97 -13.70 -6.79
CA ASN A 112 1.97 -15.09 -6.35
C ASN A 112 2.02 -16.01 -7.57
N TYR A 113 2.72 -17.12 -7.45
CA TYR A 113 2.80 -18.18 -8.45
C TYR A 113 2.52 -19.52 -7.76
N GLN A 114 1.43 -20.15 -8.16
CA GLN A 114 1.02 -21.48 -7.71
C GLN A 114 1.46 -22.54 -8.72
N PHE A 115 2.14 -23.56 -8.22
CA PHE A 115 2.59 -24.71 -9.00
C PHE A 115 1.45 -25.74 -9.13
N THR A 116 0.49 -25.43 -10.01
CA THR A 116 -0.64 -26.31 -10.38
C THR A 116 -0.46 -26.80 -11.82
N PRO A 117 -0.81 -28.07 -12.16
CA PRO A 117 -1.37 -29.13 -11.31
C PRO A 117 -0.29 -29.97 -10.59
N GLY A 118 -0.51 -30.31 -9.31
CA GLY A 118 0.19 -31.42 -8.66
C GLY A 118 0.84 -31.14 -7.29
N SER A 119 1.47 -29.99 -7.07
CA SER A 119 2.18 -29.74 -5.80
C SER A 119 1.41 -28.91 -4.80
N GLY A 120 0.47 -28.05 -5.24
CA GLY A 120 -0.25 -27.12 -4.38
C GLY A 120 0.63 -26.01 -3.79
N VAL A 121 1.93 -26.00 -4.06
CA VAL A 121 2.85 -25.01 -3.52
C VAL A 121 2.60 -23.66 -4.18
N VAL A 122 2.59 -22.59 -3.37
CA VAL A 122 2.51 -21.20 -3.81
C VAL A 122 3.78 -20.48 -3.36
N ILE A 123 4.47 -19.84 -4.28
CA ILE A 123 5.53 -18.88 -3.95
C ILE A 123 5.07 -17.47 -4.30
N GLY A 124 5.62 -16.47 -3.63
CA GLY A 124 5.30 -15.09 -3.96
C GLY A 124 6.34 -14.10 -3.49
N VAL A 125 6.20 -12.89 -3.99
CA VAL A 125 6.99 -11.72 -3.60
C VAL A 125 6.00 -10.59 -3.37
N GLU A 126 6.21 -9.84 -2.29
CA GLU A 126 5.44 -8.65 -1.95
C GLU A 126 6.42 -7.52 -1.63
N ALA A 127 6.13 -6.33 -2.13
CA ALA A 127 6.79 -5.10 -1.75
C ALA A 127 5.72 -4.13 -1.25
N ASP A 128 5.99 -3.46 -0.13
CA ASP A 128 5.11 -2.45 0.42
C ASP A 128 5.88 -1.20 0.85
N ALA A 129 5.19 -0.07 0.80
CA ALA A 129 5.67 1.22 1.27
C ALA A 129 4.57 1.90 2.07
N GLN A 130 4.91 2.36 3.26
CA GLN A 130 4.04 3.05 4.19
C GLN A 130 4.61 4.45 4.46
N TYR A 131 3.70 5.39 4.61
CA TYR A 131 3.91 6.77 4.97
C TYR A 131 3.17 7.09 6.25
N VAL A 132 3.82 7.86 7.12
CA VAL A 132 3.29 8.29 8.41
C VAL A 132 3.72 9.74 8.64
N ASP A 133 2.78 10.68 8.76
CA ASP A 133 3.05 12.09 9.09
C ASP A 133 2.64 12.40 10.54
N PHE A 134 3.09 11.59 11.51
CA PHE A 134 2.81 11.88 12.92
C PHE A 134 3.73 13.01 13.42
N GLY A 135 3.11 14.14 13.77
CA GLY A 135 3.63 15.14 14.69
C GLY A 135 5.05 15.65 14.49
N ARG A 136 5.20 16.73 13.72
CA ARG A 136 6.45 17.51 13.68
C ARG A 136 6.65 18.23 15.01
N ASN A 137 7.61 17.80 15.83
CA ASN A 137 7.98 18.52 17.05
C ASN A 137 8.48 19.93 16.70
N ARG A 138 7.78 20.97 17.15
CA ARG A 138 8.29 22.34 17.11
C ARG A 138 9.07 22.61 18.39
N ASN A 139 10.37 22.34 18.35
CA ASN A 139 11.29 22.74 19.40
C ASN A 139 11.48 24.26 19.34
N ARG A 140 10.69 25.01 20.12
CA ARG A 140 10.87 26.46 20.27
C ARG A 140 11.65 26.74 21.54
N PHE A 141 12.71 27.54 21.42
CA PHE A 141 13.39 28.11 22.58
C PHE A 141 12.35 28.92 23.38
N ALA A 142 12.16 28.53 24.65
CA ALA A 142 11.12 29.12 25.48
C ALA A 142 11.67 30.31 26.27
N PHE A 143 12.80 30.11 26.96
CA PHE A 143 13.45 31.14 27.78
C PHE A 143 14.85 30.70 28.23
N ALA A 144 15.67 31.68 28.60
CA ALA A 144 16.86 31.49 29.41
C ALA A 144 16.82 32.44 30.60
N THR A 145 17.05 31.93 31.81
CA THR A 145 16.91 32.71 33.04
C THR A 145 18.19 32.66 33.87
N VAL A 146 18.63 33.84 34.29
CA VAL A 146 19.77 34.08 35.17
C VAL A 146 19.39 35.20 36.14
N PRO A 147 19.56 35.04 37.46
CA PRO A 147 19.38 36.13 38.41
C PRO A 147 20.34 37.28 38.12
N GLY A 148 19.80 38.46 37.78
CA GLY A 148 20.59 39.69 37.57
C GLY A 148 21.54 39.66 36.37
N GLY A 149 21.27 38.83 35.36
CA GLY A 149 22.14 38.63 34.20
C GLY A 149 21.41 38.08 32.98
N GLY A 150 22.18 37.61 31.99
CA GLY A 150 21.63 37.09 30.75
C GLY A 150 22.57 36.12 30.03
N VAL A 151 22.16 35.71 28.84
CA VAL A 151 23.01 34.94 27.92
C VAL A 151 24.19 35.83 27.50
N ASN A 152 25.39 35.27 27.54
CA ASN A 152 26.61 35.99 27.17
C ASN A 152 26.54 36.46 25.70
N PRO A 153 26.75 37.75 25.40
CA PRO A 153 26.72 38.28 24.04
C PRO A 153 27.58 37.46 23.07
N GLY A 154 26.99 37.10 21.92
CA GLY A 154 27.65 36.26 20.91
C GLY A 154 27.49 34.75 21.12
N SER A 155 26.84 34.31 22.20
CA SER A 155 26.52 32.89 22.40
C SER A 155 25.30 32.46 21.58
N LEU A 156 25.41 31.32 20.89
CA LEU A 156 24.30 30.70 20.17
C LEU A 156 23.70 29.58 21.01
N VAL A 157 22.40 29.63 21.23
CA VAL A 157 21.64 28.57 21.90
C VAL A 157 20.71 27.92 20.89
N PHE A 158 20.88 26.62 20.69
CA PHE A 158 20.01 25.80 19.86
C PHE A 158 19.62 24.54 20.62
N ASN A 159 18.49 23.94 20.24
CA ASN A 159 18.06 22.66 20.80
C ASN A 159 18.79 21.52 20.07
N PRO A 160 19.59 20.68 20.75
CA PRO A 160 20.30 19.57 20.12
C PRO A 160 19.41 18.34 19.85
N ASN A 161 18.14 18.34 20.29
CA ASN A 161 17.24 17.21 20.06
C ASN A 161 17.02 17.01 18.56
N GLY A 162 17.60 15.94 18.02
CA GLY A 162 17.35 15.46 16.67
C GLY A 162 15.90 14.99 16.55
N ILE A 163 15.24 15.43 15.48
CA ILE A 163 13.93 14.92 15.07
C ILE A 163 14.12 13.56 14.41
N SER A 164 14.19 12.50 15.21
CA SER A 164 14.12 11.12 14.71
C SER A 164 12.66 10.74 14.48
N GLY A 165 12.15 11.05 13.29
CA GLY A 165 10.86 10.57 12.80
C GLY A 165 11.08 9.55 11.68
N LEU A 166 10.29 8.46 11.67
CA LEU A 166 10.24 7.54 10.55
C LEU A 166 9.04 7.90 9.68
N ASP A 167 9.27 8.78 8.71
CA ASP A 167 8.20 9.30 7.84
C ASP A 167 7.75 8.24 6.83
N TYR A 168 8.68 7.42 6.35
CA TYR A 168 8.41 6.35 5.41
C TYR A 168 9.15 5.08 5.81
N PHE A 169 8.49 3.93 5.65
CA PHE A 169 9.16 2.65 5.70
C PHE A 169 8.59 1.74 4.62
N GLY A 170 9.38 0.77 4.18
CA GLY A 170 8.92 -0.22 3.23
C GLY A 170 9.61 -1.54 3.47
N THR A 171 8.97 -2.62 3.03
CA THR A 171 9.53 -3.96 3.14
C THR A 171 9.43 -4.70 1.83
N VAL A 172 10.33 -5.66 1.64
CA VAL A 172 10.23 -6.67 0.59
C VAL A 172 10.22 -8.03 1.25
N ARG A 173 9.19 -8.82 0.96
CA ARG A 173 8.94 -10.11 1.63
C ARG A 173 8.70 -11.21 0.60
N GLY A 174 9.40 -12.33 0.78
CA GLY A 174 9.08 -13.58 0.09
C GLY A 174 7.93 -14.30 0.79
N ARG A 175 7.06 -14.95 0.01
CA ARG A 175 5.92 -15.74 0.50
C ARG A 175 6.09 -17.18 0.05
N LEU A 176 5.81 -18.12 0.94
CA LEU A 176 5.71 -19.55 0.64
C LEU A 176 4.44 -20.06 1.31
N GLY A 177 3.63 -20.79 0.55
CA GLY A 177 2.35 -21.32 1.00
C GLY A 177 2.00 -22.62 0.29
N TYR A 178 0.86 -23.18 0.68
CA TYR A 178 0.31 -24.42 0.15
C TYR A 178 -1.20 -24.28 0.02
N ALA A 179 -1.78 -24.71 -1.10
CA ALA A 179 -3.19 -24.58 -1.46
C ALA A 179 -3.67 -25.79 -2.27
#